data_AF-A0A955T054-F1
#
_entry.id   AF-A0A955T054-F1
#
_cell.length_a   1.000
_cell.length_b   1.000
_cell.length_c   1.000
_cell.angle_alpha   90.00
_cell.angle_beta   90.00
_cell.angle_gamma   90.00
#
_symmetry.space_group_name_H-M   'P 1'
#
loop_
_entity.id
_entity.type
_entity.pdbx_description
1 polymer ?
#
loop_
_entity_poly.entity_id
_entity_poly.type
_entity_poly.pdbx_seq_one_letter_code
_entity_poly.pdbx_strand_id
1 'polypeptide(L)'
;MIDLTNRRQFLIQSSASLASAVLAPNLLAQAGDSESPIETLLWCWDSRMTWDDEPEKISTKMATSDQPFPYLKRSESFQVGFRRLVDYCSKIGVEGIIVWGFLRDGHGGVEAAKDLCKHARDNGVAILPGVGLCSYGGYYFEGDHPYNLQTYLKQHPERRSRALNEGGDREFFPVLDPSLEANRKWWLEG
;
A
#
# COMPACT_ATOMS: atom_id res chain seq x y z
N MET A 1 38.60 -8.14 22.22
CA MET A 1 38.41 -7.28 23.41
C MET A 1 38.64 -5.85 22.94
N ILE A 2 37.57 -5.08 22.75
CA ILE A 2 37.63 -3.73 22.14
C ILE A 2 37.85 -2.72 23.27
N ASP A 3 38.92 -1.93 23.14
CA ASP A 3 39.39 -0.95 24.12
C ASP A 3 38.42 0.25 24.21
N LEU A 4 37.82 0.42 25.39
CA LEU A 4 36.80 1.43 25.71
C LEU A 4 37.38 2.83 25.96
N THR A 5 38.69 3.00 25.91
CA THR A 5 39.37 4.27 26.25
C THR A 5 39.21 5.33 25.16
N ASN A 6 38.93 4.94 23.91
CA ASN A 6 38.90 5.84 22.76
C ASN A 6 37.56 6.59 22.57
N ARG A 7 36.48 6.17 23.25
CA ARG A 7 35.13 6.74 23.03
C ARG A 7 34.87 8.04 23.81
N ARG A 8 35.57 8.25 24.92
CA ARG A 8 35.43 9.47 25.75
C ARG A 8 36.23 10.66 25.20
N GLN A 9 37.36 10.42 24.54
CA GLN A 9 38.17 11.48 23.92
C GLN A 9 37.44 12.18 22.77
N PHE A 10 36.70 11.40 21.96
CA PHE A 10 35.93 11.91 20.81
C PHE A 10 34.80 12.88 21.22
N LEU A 11 34.15 12.62 22.36
CA LEU A 11 33.03 13.44 22.86
C LEU A 11 33.49 14.76 23.51
N ILE A 12 34.75 14.82 23.97
CA ILE A 12 35.31 16.03 24.59
C ILE A 12 35.84 17.01 23.52
N GLN A 13 36.32 16.52 22.38
CA GLN A 13 36.80 17.40 21.30
C GLN A 13 35.67 18.03 20.46
N SER A 14 34.44 17.51 20.53
CA SER A 14 33.29 18.04 19.79
C SER A 14 32.53 19.14 20.54
N SER A 15 32.87 19.41 21.80
CA SER A 15 32.19 20.43 22.65
C SER A 15 32.96 21.75 22.80
N ALA A 16 34.15 21.90 22.19
CA ALA A 16 35.04 23.05 22.41
C ALA A 16 35.09 24.07 21.26
N SER A 17 34.24 23.98 20.23
CA SER A 17 34.36 24.81 19.01
C SER A 17 33.26 25.83 18.74
N LEU A 18 32.37 26.15 19.71
CA LEU A 18 31.27 27.12 19.46
C LEU A 18 31.24 28.34 20.39
N ALA A 19 32.23 28.52 21.26
CA ALA A 19 32.36 29.71 22.07
C ALA A 19 33.24 30.78 21.38
N SER A 20 32.79 31.34 20.26
CA SER A 20 33.22 32.66 19.74
C SER A 20 32.50 33.03 18.44
N ALA A 21 31.33 33.67 18.56
CA ALA A 21 30.82 34.63 17.57
C ALA A 21 29.57 35.34 18.14
N VAL A 22 29.79 36.30 19.04
CA VAL A 22 28.79 37.34 19.32
C VAL A 22 28.96 38.42 18.26
N LEU A 23 27.84 38.90 17.70
CA LEU A 23 27.60 40.11 16.88
C LEU A 23 27.16 39.87 15.42
N ALA A 24 25.89 39.55 15.25
CA ALA A 24 25.04 40.07 14.17
C ALA A 24 23.56 40.04 14.64
N PRO A 25 22.98 41.16 15.10
CA PRO A 25 21.56 41.21 15.43
C PRO A 25 20.77 41.29 14.11
N ASN A 26 19.72 40.47 14.00
CA ASN A 26 18.79 40.32 12.87
C ASN A 26 19.33 39.55 11.67
N LEU A 27 19.07 38.22 11.62
CA LEU A 27 18.78 37.47 10.39
C LEU A 27 18.37 35.98 10.60
N LEU A 28 18.17 35.50 11.83
CA LEU A 28 17.71 34.13 12.09
C LEU A 28 16.38 34.11 12.86
N ALA A 29 15.36 34.65 12.22
CA ALA A 29 13.98 34.34 12.55
C ALA A 29 13.40 33.50 11.40
N GLN A 30 13.86 32.25 11.24
CA GLN A 30 13.10 31.22 10.52
C GLN A 30 13.74 29.83 10.63
N ALA A 31 12.87 28.84 10.54
CA ALA A 31 13.09 27.40 10.64
C ALA A 31 13.31 26.89 12.08
N GLY A 32 12.24 26.84 12.87
CA GLY A 32 12.11 25.71 13.79
C GLY A 32 11.97 24.46 12.94
N ASP A 33 12.89 23.51 13.09
CA ASP A 33 12.79 22.17 12.54
C ASP A 33 11.57 21.48 13.19
N SER A 34 10.38 21.64 12.60
CA SER A 34 9.36 20.61 12.78
C SER A 34 9.76 19.46 11.86
N GLU A 35 10.43 18.45 12.40
CA GLU A 35 10.47 17.15 11.73
C GLU A 35 9.02 16.78 11.40
N SER A 36 8.71 16.59 10.11
CA SER A 36 7.43 16.03 9.71
C SER A 36 7.27 14.69 10.43
N PRO A 37 6.14 14.43 11.10
CA PRO A 37 5.90 13.15 11.75
C PRO A 37 6.16 12.00 10.77
N ILE A 38 6.77 10.91 11.24
CA ILE A 38 6.94 9.70 10.43
C ILE A 38 5.55 9.11 10.19
N GLU A 39 5.11 9.12 8.93
CA GLU A 39 3.85 8.47 8.53
C GLU A 39 3.97 6.95 8.63
N THR A 40 3.11 6.33 9.43
CA THR A 40 2.98 4.89 9.59
C THR A 40 1.82 4.38 8.74
N LEU A 41 2.13 3.48 7.80
CA LEU A 41 1.14 2.81 6.97
C LEU A 41 1.07 1.32 7.32
N LEU A 42 -0.14 0.81 7.49
CA LEU A 42 -0.41 -0.63 7.53
C LEU A 42 -0.79 -1.13 6.15
N TRP A 43 -0.66 -2.43 5.90
CA TRP A 43 -1.16 -3.03 4.67
C TRP A 43 -1.77 -4.40 4.92
N CYS A 44 -2.84 -4.72 4.17
CA CYS A 44 -3.49 -6.03 4.24
C CYS A 44 -4.16 -6.38 2.90
N TRP A 45 -4.31 -7.69 2.65
CA TRP A 45 -5.22 -8.19 1.61
C TRP A 45 -6.65 -8.23 2.15
N ASP A 46 -7.60 -7.77 1.35
CA ASP A 46 -9.04 -7.82 1.65
C ASP A 46 -9.53 -9.22 2.05
N SER A 47 -9.14 -10.26 1.30
CA SER A 47 -9.47 -11.66 1.56
C SER A 47 -8.78 -12.24 2.80
N ARG A 48 -7.81 -11.53 3.41
CA ARG A 48 -7.08 -11.99 4.61
C ARG A 48 -7.34 -11.15 5.85
N MET A 49 -8.15 -10.09 5.74
CA MET A 49 -8.68 -9.38 6.89
C MET A 49 -9.48 -10.33 7.78
N THR A 50 -9.20 -10.33 9.08
CA THR A 50 -9.84 -11.20 10.09
C THR A 50 -10.61 -10.43 11.15
N TRP A 51 -10.65 -9.10 11.07
CA TRP A 51 -11.30 -8.27 12.09
C TRP A 51 -12.81 -8.15 11.87
N ASP A 52 -13.34 -8.82 10.85
CA ASP A 52 -14.78 -8.98 10.62
C ASP A 52 -15.38 -10.12 11.45
N ASP A 53 -16.64 -10.45 11.18
CA ASP A 53 -17.40 -11.47 11.92
C ASP A 53 -17.30 -12.87 11.30
N GLU A 54 -16.38 -13.10 10.34
CA GLU A 54 -16.11 -14.38 9.68
C GLU A 54 -14.60 -14.71 9.60
N PRO A 55 -13.84 -14.66 10.71
CA PRO A 55 -12.38 -14.83 10.72
C PRO A 55 -11.91 -16.21 10.21
N GLU A 56 -12.77 -17.22 10.23
CA GLU A 56 -12.49 -18.57 9.74
C GLU A 56 -12.58 -18.70 8.20
N LYS A 57 -13.18 -17.73 7.52
CA LYS A 57 -13.37 -17.74 6.05
C LYS A 57 -12.27 -17.00 5.29
N ILE A 58 -11.14 -16.72 5.94
CA ILE A 58 -10.03 -16.02 5.30
C ILE A 58 -9.34 -16.87 4.23
N SER A 59 -8.74 -16.20 3.26
CA SER A 59 -7.76 -16.85 2.39
C SER A 59 -6.47 -17.11 3.17
N THR A 60 -6.06 -18.37 3.28
CA THR A 60 -4.79 -18.77 3.90
C THR A 60 -3.63 -18.80 2.90
N LYS A 61 -3.94 -18.78 1.60
CA LYS A 61 -2.95 -18.74 0.52
C LYS A 61 -2.46 -17.31 0.33
N MET A 62 -1.29 -17.17 -0.31
CA MET A 62 -0.90 -15.87 -0.85
C MET A 62 -1.43 -15.65 -2.26
N ALA A 63 -1.85 -14.42 -2.51
CA ALA A 63 -2.13 -13.98 -3.86
C ALA A 63 -0.88 -14.21 -4.72
N THR A 64 -1.08 -14.79 -5.89
CA THR A 64 -0.04 -14.95 -6.91
C THR A 64 -0.64 -14.51 -8.24
N SER A 65 0.20 -14.09 -9.18
CA SER A 65 -0.27 -13.55 -10.45
C SER A 65 -0.94 -14.56 -11.36
N ASP A 66 -0.72 -15.85 -11.14
CA ASP A 66 -1.16 -16.97 -11.97
C ASP A 66 -2.22 -17.86 -11.29
N GLN A 67 -2.64 -17.56 -10.06
CA GLN A 67 -3.67 -18.32 -9.35
C GLN A 67 -4.82 -17.43 -8.89
N PRO A 68 -6.07 -17.92 -8.91
CA PRO A 68 -7.20 -17.20 -8.34
C PRO A 68 -6.99 -16.89 -6.85
N PHE A 69 -7.37 -15.68 -6.45
CA PHE A 69 -7.32 -15.23 -5.06
C PHE A 69 -8.73 -14.79 -4.60
N PRO A 70 -9.61 -15.74 -4.29
CA PRO A 70 -11.04 -15.46 -4.11
C PRO A 70 -11.34 -14.71 -2.82
N TYR A 71 -12.45 -13.97 -2.81
CA TYR A 71 -13.10 -13.47 -1.61
C TYR A 71 -14.09 -14.53 -1.14
N LEU A 72 -13.83 -15.15 0.00
CA LEU A 72 -14.66 -16.24 0.51
C LEU A 72 -15.66 -15.79 1.58
N LYS A 73 -15.59 -14.52 1.98
CA LYS A 73 -16.43 -13.91 3.01
C LYS A 73 -17.68 -13.28 2.38
N ARG A 74 -18.67 -12.93 3.20
CA ARG A 74 -19.81 -12.14 2.73
C ARG A 74 -19.37 -10.71 2.45
N SER A 75 -20.05 -10.03 1.53
CA SER A 75 -19.64 -8.71 1.08
C SER A 75 -19.59 -7.68 2.21
N GLU A 76 -20.50 -7.76 3.19
CA GLU A 76 -20.51 -6.89 4.37
C GLU A 76 -19.26 -7.02 5.24
N SER A 77 -18.58 -8.17 5.23
CA SER A 77 -17.41 -8.44 6.06
C SER A 77 -16.23 -7.54 5.69
N PHE A 78 -16.16 -7.03 4.45
CA PHE A 78 -15.19 -6.02 4.05
C PHE A 78 -15.36 -4.72 4.84
N GLN A 79 -16.60 -4.21 4.90
CA GLN A 79 -16.91 -3.00 5.66
C GLN A 79 -16.64 -3.19 7.15
N VAL A 80 -17.13 -4.30 7.74
CA VAL A 80 -16.98 -4.55 9.18
C VAL A 80 -15.51 -4.63 9.57
N GLY A 81 -14.71 -5.43 8.86
CA GLY A 81 -13.29 -5.62 9.19
C GLY A 81 -12.46 -4.35 9.03
N PHE A 82 -12.61 -3.66 7.89
CA PHE A 82 -11.81 -2.45 7.64
C PHE A 82 -12.27 -1.24 8.45
N ARG A 83 -13.56 -1.08 8.77
CA ARG A 83 -14.00 0.00 9.68
C ARG A 83 -13.42 -0.20 11.09
N ARG A 84 -13.40 -1.43 11.60
CA ARG A 84 -12.74 -1.74 12.89
C ARG A 84 -11.24 -1.43 12.84
N LEU A 85 -10.56 -1.72 11.73
CA LEU A 85 -9.15 -1.35 11.56
C LEU A 85 -8.95 0.17 11.50
N VAL A 86 -9.79 0.90 10.76
CA VAL A 86 -9.77 2.37 10.71
C VAL A 86 -9.95 2.96 12.11
N ASP A 87 -10.97 2.52 12.85
CA ASP A 87 -11.27 3.03 14.19
C ASP A 87 -10.10 2.77 15.16
N TYR A 88 -9.41 1.65 14.99
CA TYR A 88 -8.20 1.35 15.75
C TYR A 88 -7.03 2.26 15.34
N CYS A 89 -6.76 2.39 14.04
CA CYS A 89 -5.68 3.24 13.51
C CYS A 89 -5.82 4.69 13.97
N SER A 90 -7.05 5.22 13.91
CA SER A 90 -7.40 6.56 14.38
C SER A 90 -7.04 6.77 15.87
N LYS A 91 -7.26 5.75 16.71
CA LYS A 91 -6.95 5.82 18.16
C LYS A 91 -5.45 5.75 18.47
N ILE A 92 -4.67 5.08 17.63
CA ILE A 92 -3.24 4.85 17.88
C ILE A 92 -2.32 5.76 17.06
N GLY A 93 -2.88 6.63 16.22
CA GLY A 93 -2.13 7.55 15.39
C GLY A 93 -1.48 6.90 14.16
N VAL A 94 -2.09 5.86 13.59
CA VAL A 94 -1.69 5.32 12.28
C VAL A 94 -2.40 6.09 11.18
N GLU A 95 -1.63 6.59 10.23
CA GLU A 95 -2.06 7.57 9.24
C GLU A 95 -2.78 6.93 8.05
N GLY A 96 -2.52 5.66 7.76
CA GLY A 96 -3.17 5.03 6.61
C GLY A 96 -3.08 3.51 6.51
N ILE A 97 -3.91 2.97 5.63
CA ILE A 97 -4.06 1.54 5.36
C ILE A 97 -4.01 1.32 3.85
N ILE A 98 -3.07 0.50 3.40
CA ILE A 98 -3.01 -0.01 2.03
C ILE A 98 -3.85 -1.29 1.96
N VAL A 99 -4.84 -1.29 1.07
CA VAL A 99 -5.74 -2.45 0.87
C VAL A 99 -5.46 -3.09 -0.48
N TRP A 100 -4.87 -4.29 -0.48
CA TRP A 100 -4.77 -5.09 -1.70
C TRP A 100 -6.09 -5.82 -1.95
N GLY A 101 -6.57 -5.80 -3.20
CA GLY A 101 -7.93 -6.25 -3.52
C GLY A 101 -9.01 -5.20 -3.24
N PHE A 102 -8.64 -3.91 -3.14
CA PHE A 102 -9.53 -2.83 -2.71
C PHE A 102 -10.81 -2.67 -3.54
N LEU A 103 -10.75 -2.94 -4.84
CA LEU A 103 -11.91 -2.91 -5.74
C LEU A 103 -12.17 -4.33 -6.25
N ARG A 104 -13.31 -4.92 -5.90
CA ARG A 104 -13.77 -6.19 -6.45
C ARG A 104 -15.27 -6.39 -6.28
N ASP A 105 -15.88 -7.18 -7.13
CA ASP A 105 -17.33 -7.45 -7.05
C ASP A 105 -17.72 -8.16 -5.75
N GLY A 106 -16.91 -9.14 -5.32
CA GLY A 106 -17.18 -9.99 -4.15
C GLY A 106 -17.40 -9.25 -2.83
N HIS A 107 -16.89 -8.02 -2.68
CA HIS A 107 -17.10 -7.21 -1.49
C HIS A 107 -17.87 -5.90 -1.70
N GLY A 108 -18.54 -5.76 -2.85
CA GLY A 108 -19.42 -4.62 -3.16
C GLY A 108 -18.79 -3.54 -4.05
N GLY A 109 -17.56 -3.76 -4.54
CA GLY A 109 -16.95 -2.96 -5.60
C GLY A 109 -16.75 -1.49 -5.22
N VAL A 110 -16.95 -0.61 -6.21
CA VAL A 110 -16.67 0.83 -6.09
C VAL A 110 -17.47 1.50 -4.98
N GLU A 111 -18.74 1.15 -4.81
CA GLU A 111 -19.60 1.81 -3.82
C GLU A 111 -19.20 1.45 -2.39
N ALA A 112 -18.85 0.18 -2.13
CA ALA A 112 -18.27 -0.21 -0.85
C ALA A 112 -16.93 0.50 -0.59
N ALA A 113 -16.05 0.57 -1.59
CA ALA A 113 -14.78 1.26 -1.49
C ALA A 113 -14.94 2.76 -1.17
N LYS A 114 -15.87 3.46 -1.84
CA LYS A 114 -16.18 4.86 -1.55
C LYS A 114 -16.68 5.07 -0.13
N ASP A 115 -17.58 4.22 0.33
CA ASP A 115 -18.12 4.29 1.69
C ASP A 115 -17.02 4.07 2.75
N LEU A 116 -16.11 3.10 2.52
CA LEU A 116 -14.97 2.89 3.40
C LEU A 116 -14.00 4.09 3.40
N CYS A 117 -13.67 4.64 2.22
CA CYS A 117 -12.86 5.85 2.12
C CYS A 117 -13.49 7.04 2.85
N LYS A 118 -14.82 7.18 2.79
CA LYS A 118 -15.54 8.20 3.54
C LYS A 118 -15.37 7.98 5.05
N HIS A 119 -15.63 6.77 5.54
CA HIS A 119 -15.46 6.43 6.96
C HIS A 119 -14.04 6.69 7.44
N ALA A 120 -13.03 6.30 6.67
CA ALA A 120 -11.62 6.50 7.00
C ALA A 120 -11.23 7.98 7.07
N ARG A 121 -11.61 8.77 6.06
CA ARG A 121 -11.39 10.23 6.04
C ARG A 121 -12.04 10.90 7.24
N ASP A 122 -13.27 10.52 7.58
CA ASP A 122 -13.99 11.09 8.73
C ASP A 122 -13.29 10.77 10.08
N ASN A 123 -12.41 9.76 10.10
CA ASN A 123 -11.60 9.34 11.26
C ASN A 123 -10.11 9.72 11.15
N GLY A 124 -9.72 10.53 10.16
CA GLY A 124 -8.33 10.97 9.98
C GLY A 124 -7.37 9.89 9.51
N VAL A 125 -7.86 8.82 8.88
CA VAL A 125 -7.07 7.70 8.35
C VAL A 125 -7.20 7.65 6.82
N ALA A 126 -6.09 7.54 6.11
CA ALA A 126 -6.06 7.36 4.66
C ALA A 126 -6.32 5.90 4.26
N ILE A 127 -7.06 5.69 3.16
CA ILE A 127 -7.14 4.39 2.48
C ILE A 127 -6.40 4.53 1.16
N LEU A 128 -5.42 3.65 0.94
CA LEU A 128 -4.66 3.57 -0.30
C LEU A 128 -4.96 2.23 -1.00
N PRO A 129 -5.33 2.22 -2.28
CA PRO A 129 -5.49 0.98 -3.01
C PRO A 129 -4.12 0.34 -3.30
N GLY A 130 -3.94 -0.92 -2.93
CA GLY A 130 -2.85 -1.75 -3.43
C GLY A 130 -3.18 -2.22 -4.84
N VAL A 131 -2.40 -1.78 -5.83
CA VAL A 131 -2.68 -2.00 -7.25
C VAL A 131 -1.54 -2.77 -7.92
N GLY A 132 -1.90 -3.88 -8.57
CA GLY A 132 -0.99 -4.62 -9.43
C GLY A 132 -1.26 -4.33 -10.91
N LEU A 133 -0.41 -3.53 -11.55
CA LEU A 133 -0.65 -3.02 -12.91
C LEU A 133 -0.16 -3.94 -14.04
N CYS A 134 0.89 -4.74 -13.79
CA CYS A 134 1.41 -5.72 -14.74
C CYS A 134 0.87 -7.13 -14.49
N SER A 135 0.39 -7.38 -13.27
CA SER A 135 -0.10 -8.65 -12.74
C SER A 135 -0.94 -8.34 -11.49
N TYR A 136 -1.67 -9.31 -10.92
CA TYR A 136 -2.53 -9.06 -9.74
C TYR A 136 -3.74 -8.14 -10.01
N GLY A 137 -4.50 -8.43 -11.07
CA GLY A 137 -5.88 -7.96 -11.20
C GLY A 137 -6.09 -6.53 -11.68
N GLY A 138 -5.08 -5.65 -11.66
CA GLY A 138 -5.24 -4.25 -12.05
C GLY A 138 -5.80 -3.37 -10.93
N TYR A 139 -6.36 -2.21 -11.29
CA TYR A 139 -7.06 -1.33 -10.34
C TYR A 139 -8.29 -2.02 -9.76
N TYR A 140 -9.03 -2.76 -10.60
CA TYR A 140 -10.19 -3.54 -10.20
C TYR A 140 -9.81 -5.02 -10.11
N PHE A 141 -9.46 -5.48 -8.91
CA PHE A 141 -8.80 -6.77 -8.68
C PHE A 141 -9.54 -7.97 -9.27
N GLU A 142 -10.86 -8.05 -9.07
CA GLU A 142 -11.70 -9.16 -9.54
C GLU A 142 -13.12 -8.68 -9.86
N GLY A 143 -13.58 -8.95 -11.08
CA GLY A 143 -14.92 -8.61 -11.56
C GLY A 143 -14.95 -8.25 -13.04
N ASP A 144 -16.14 -7.94 -13.56
CA ASP A 144 -16.31 -7.50 -14.95
C ASP A 144 -16.18 -5.98 -15.07
N HIS A 145 -14.93 -5.48 -15.04
CA HIS A 145 -14.64 -4.05 -15.07
C HIS A 145 -13.56 -3.71 -16.11
N PRO A 146 -13.62 -2.57 -16.82
CA PRO A 146 -12.61 -2.20 -17.83
C PRO A 146 -11.20 -2.02 -17.26
N TYR A 147 -11.09 -1.72 -15.96
CA TYR A 147 -9.81 -1.63 -15.24
C TYR A 147 -9.46 -2.89 -14.44
N ASN A 148 -10.18 -4.00 -14.69
CA ASN A 148 -9.72 -5.33 -14.32
C ASN A 148 -8.75 -5.83 -15.40
N LEU A 149 -7.56 -6.25 -14.98
CA LEU A 149 -6.49 -6.69 -15.86
C LEU A 149 -6.91 -7.90 -16.71
N GLN A 150 -7.63 -8.87 -16.14
CA GLN A 150 -8.06 -10.04 -16.90
C GLN A 150 -9.11 -9.67 -17.95
N THR A 151 -10.07 -8.82 -17.61
CA THR A 151 -11.06 -8.29 -18.56
C THR A 151 -10.40 -7.51 -19.70
N TYR A 152 -9.47 -6.61 -19.36
CA TYR A 152 -8.69 -5.84 -20.33
C TYR A 152 -7.89 -6.75 -21.27
N LEU A 153 -7.11 -7.69 -20.73
CA LEU A 153 -6.30 -8.60 -21.54
C LEU A 153 -7.17 -9.58 -22.33
N LYS A 154 -8.36 -9.95 -21.84
CA LYS A 154 -9.34 -10.76 -22.59
C LYS A 154 -9.76 -10.06 -23.88
N GLN A 155 -10.02 -8.76 -23.81
CA GLN A 155 -10.41 -7.92 -24.94
C GLN A 155 -9.23 -7.57 -25.86
N HIS A 156 -8.01 -7.54 -25.31
CA HIS A 156 -6.79 -7.20 -26.02
C HIS A 156 -5.72 -8.30 -25.91
N PRO A 157 -5.93 -9.47 -26.54
CA PRO A 157 -4.99 -10.58 -26.46
C PRO A 157 -3.58 -10.25 -26.99
N GLU A 158 -3.46 -9.31 -27.92
CA GLU A 158 -2.20 -8.82 -28.48
C GLU A 158 -1.34 -8.04 -27.47
N ARG A 159 -1.91 -7.66 -26.33
CA ARG A 159 -1.26 -6.86 -25.29
C ARG A 159 -0.75 -7.69 -24.11
N ARG A 160 -0.95 -9.01 -24.16
CA ARG A 160 -0.49 -9.97 -23.16
C ARG A 160 0.97 -10.31 -23.37
N SER A 161 1.68 -10.51 -22.27
CA SER A 161 3.04 -11.05 -22.25
C SER A 161 3.15 -12.18 -21.22
N ARG A 162 4.36 -12.72 -21.11
CA ARG A 162 4.79 -13.74 -20.16
C ARG A 162 5.92 -13.16 -19.33
N ALA A 163 5.90 -13.43 -18.03
CA ALA A 163 7.03 -13.15 -17.16
C ALA A 163 7.58 -14.48 -16.63
N LEU A 164 8.88 -14.56 -16.45
CA LEU A 164 9.51 -15.68 -15.74
C LEU A 164 9.84 -15.22 -14.32
N ASN A 165 9.77 -16.13 -13.35
CA ASN A 165 10.35 -15.89 -12.05
C ASN A 165 11.88 -15.75 -12.13
N GLU A 166 12.46 -15.24 -11.05
CA GLU A 166 13.91 -15.26 -10.88
C GLU A 166 14.38 -16.73 -10.81
N GLY A 167 15.08 -17.17 -11.85
CA GLY A 167 15.48 -18.58 -12.04
C GLY A 167 14.94 -19.22 -13.33
N GLY A 168 13.86 -18.69 -13.91
CA GLY A 168 13.32 -19.14 -15.19
C GLY A 168 12.53 -20.46 -15.13
N ASP A 169 12.31 -21.02 -13.94
CA ASP A 169 11.62 -22.30 -13.71
C ASP A 169 10.10 -22.17 -13.65
N ARG A 170 9.57 -20.96 -13.45
CA ARG A 170 8.13 -20.69 -13.43
C ARG A 170 7.76 -19.53 -14.34
N GLU A 171 6.77 -19.77 -15.20
CA GLU A 171 6.14 -18.76 -16.04
C GLU A 171 4.88 -18.21 -15.36
N PHE A 172 4.69 -16.89 -15.47
CA PHE A 172 3.48 -16.18 -15.11
C PHE A 172 2.79 -15.66 -16.38
N PHE A 173 1.54 -16.08 -16.57
CA PHE A 173 0.72 -15.68 -17.71
C PHE A 173 -0.77 -15.65 -17.32
N PRO A 174 -1.56 -14.69 -17.85
CA PRO A 174 -1.11 -13.54 -18.63
C PRO A 174 -0.59 -12.41 -17.75
N VAL A 175 0.48 -11.74 -18.17
CA VAL A 175 0.92 -10.45 -17.60
C VAL A 175 0.74 -9.36 -18.65
N LEU A 176 0.65 -8.10 -18.22
CA LEU A 176 0.59 -6.95 -19.12
C LEU A 176 2.01 -6.47 -19.44
N ASP A 177 2.25 -6.19 -20.72
CA ASP A 177 3.53 -5.70 -21.21
C ASP A 177 3.65 -4.17 -21.04
N PRO A 178 4.52 -3.67 -20.15
CA PRO A 178 4.66 -2.24 -19.92
C PRO A 178 5.36 -1.48 -21.07
N SER A 179 6.00 -2.20 -22.00
CA SER A 179 6.68 -1.61 -23.15
C SER A 179 5.71 -1.08 -24.21
N LEU A 180 4.47 -1.57 -24.22
CA LEU A 180 3.44 -1.13 -25.15
C LEU A 180 2.80 0.19 -24.70
N GLU A 181 2.73 1.17 -25.60
CA GLU A 181 2.13 2.48 -25.32
C GLU A 181 0.67 2.38 -24.90
N ALA A 182 -0.11 1.52 -25.55
CA ALA A 182 -1.51 1.28 -25.22
C ALA A 182 -1.68 0.77 -23.77
N ASN A 183 -0.75 -0.03 -23.27
CA ASN A 183 -0.80 -0.55 -21.90
C ASN A 183 -0.44 0.52 -20.86
N ARG A 184 0.55 1.36 -21.15
CA ARG A 184 0.84 2.54 -20.32
C ARG A 184 -0.32 3.52 -20.29
N LYS A 185 -1.00 3.71 -21.41
CA LYS A 185 -2.21 4.54 -21.50
C LYS A 185 -3.33 3.99 -20.61
N TRP A 186 -3.58 2.68 -20.65
CA TRP A 186 -4.56 2.03 -19.77
C TRP A 186 -4.23 2.24 -18.27
N TRP A 187 -2.96 2.28 -17.88
CA TRP A 187 -2.57 2.62 -16.50
C TRP A 187 -2.91 4.06 -16.11
N LEU A 188 -2.72 5.01 -17.02
CA LEU A 188 -2.95 6.43 -16.74
C LEU A 188 -4.44 6.79 -16.70
N GLU A 189 -5.28 6.00 -17.37
CA GLU A 189 -6.72 6.25 -17.48
C GLU A 189 -7.55 5.64 -16.35
N GLY A 190 -6.99 4.70 -15.58
CA GLY A 190 -7.66 4.04 -14.45
C GLY A 190 -7.44 4.77 -13.14
#